data_AF-F2TYT4-F1
#
_entry.id   AF-F2TYT4-F1
#
_cell.length_a   1.000
_cell.length_b   1.000
_cell.length_c   1.000
_cell.angle_alpha   90.00
_cell.angle_beta   90.00
_cell.angle_gamma   90.00
#
_symmetry.space_group_name_H-M   'P 1'
#
loop_
_entity.id
_entity.type
_entity.pdbx_description
1 polymer ?
#
loop_
_entity_poly.entity_id
_entity_poly.type
_entity_poly.pdbx_seq_one_letter_code
_entity_poly.pdbx_strand_id
1 'polypeptide(L)'
;MKEYKEAFQHWDKDNSGFLEHKEFRAFLLSLGKFNISQVPEESGDAEWDRIMARLDPNSDGKVSFDEFIAFMVEESADAESADQLLEAFRVLSNGQPYVLAADLQRELSPELYEYCIANMSTYDDGPEGALDYSSFANALYGESDL
;
A
#
# COMPACT_ATOMS: atom_id res chain seq x y z
N MET A 1 8.09 -10.75 -3.51
CA MET A 1 8.86 -11.55 -2.49
C MET A 1 10.38 -11.48 -2.68
N LYS A 2 10.91 -11.64 -3.91
CA LYS A 2 12.37 -11.53 -4.15
C LYS A 2 12.92 -10.12 -3.85
N GLU A 3 12.20 -9.10 -4.29
CA GLU A 3 12.59 -7.69 -4.10
C GLU A 3 12.73 -7.31 -2.63
N TYR A 4 11.84 -7.79 -1.76
CA TYR A 4 11.92 -7.53 -0.31
C TYR A 4 13.13 -8.21 0.33
N LYS A 5 13.48 -9.43 -0.12
CA LYS A 5 14.67 -10.15 0.35
C LYS A 5 15.95 -9.48 -0.13
N GLU A 6 15.98 -9.02 -1.37
CA GLU A 6 17.12 -8.28 -1.94
C GLU A 6 17.30 -6.93 -1.24
N ALA A 7 16.20 -6.22 -0.95
CA ALA A 7 16.22 -5.00 -0.15
C ALA A 7 16.74 -5.28 1.28
N PHE A 8 16.20 -6.29 1.96
CA PHE A 8 16.63 -6.66 3.31
C PHE A 8 18.14 -6.99 3.35
N GLN A 9 18.62 -7.83 2.42
CA GLN A 9 20.04 -8.18 2.33
C GLN A 9 20.94 -7.00 1.95
N HIS A 10 20.41 -6.01 1.22
CA HIS A 10 21.15 -4.80 0.92
C HIS A 10 21.46 -3.98 2.18
N TRP A 11 20.54 -4.01 3.15
CA TRP A 11 20.62 -3.24 4.39
C TRP A 11 21.21 -4.03 5.57
N ASP A 12 21.09 -5.36 5.60
CA ASP A 12 21.72 -6.25 6.59
C ASP A 12 23.23 -6.38 6.31
N LYS A 13 23.99 -5.36 6.68
CA LYS A 13 25.43 -5.24 6.38
C LYS A 13 26.24 -6.37 7.02
N ASP A 14 25.81 -6.80 8.20
CA ASP A 14 26.48 -7.85 8.97
C ASP A 14 26.07 -9.27 8.54
N ASN A 15 25.07 -9.40 7.64
CA ASN A 15 24.46 -10.70 7.29
C ASN A 15 23.98 -11.45 8.53
N SER A 16 23.51 -10.71 9.52
CA SER A 16 23.07 -11.25 10.79
C SER A 16 21.72 -11.96 10.65
N GLY A 17 20.97 -11.66 9.57
CA GLY A 17 19.60 -12.10 9.36
C GLY A 17 18.57 -11.19 10.06
N PHE A 18 19.02 -10.08 10.65
CA PHE A 18 18.21 -9.10 11.36
C PHE A 18 18.65 -7.70 10.95
N LEU A 19 17.71 -6.76 10.84
CA LEU A 19 18.02 -5.34 10.67
C LEU A 19 18.02 -4.67 12.03
N GLU A 20 19.14 -4.08 12.41
CA GLU A 20 19.19 -3.22 13.59
C GLU A 20 18.39 -1.93 13.35
N HIS A 21 17.88 -1.30 14.40
CA HIS A 21 17.14 -0.02 14.33
C HIS A 21 17.78 1.02 13.41
N LYS A 22 19.11 1.17 13.50
CA LYS A 22 19.87 2.11 12.68
C LYS A 22 19.81 1.80 11.18
N GLU A 23 19.85 0.52 10.81
CA GLU A 23 19.83 0.05 9.42
C GLU A 23 18.43 0.17 8.84
N PHE A 24 17.44 -0.24 9.63
CA PHE A 24 16.04 -0.16 9.25
C PHE A 24 15.57 1.30 9.09
N ARG A 25 16.04 2.20 9.96
CA ARG A 25 15.78 3.63 9.84
C ARG A 25 16.33 4.23 8.55
N ALA A 26 17.55 3.85 8.17
CA ALA A 26 18.15 4.30 6.92
C ALA A 26 17.36 3.77 5.72
N PHE A 27 16.86 2.53 5.79
CA PHE A 27 15.94 1.97 4.80
C PHE A 27 14.64 2.77 4.67
N LEU A 28 13.96 3.09 5.77
CA LEU A 28 12.72 3.88 5.74
C LEU A 28 12.92 5.29 5.19
N LEU A 29 14.03 5.94 5.56
CA LEU A 29 14.44 7.22 4.97
C LEU A 29 14.66 7.09 3.47
N SER A 30 15.26 5.99 3.02
CA SER A 30 15.50 5.70 1.61
C SER A 30 14.21 5.38 0.83
N LEU A 31 13.18 4.85 1.48
CA LEU A 31 11.86 4.68 0.88
C LEU A 31 11.15 6.02 0.66
N GLY A 32 11.49 7.05 1.45
CA GLY A 32 10.90 8.39 1.37
C GLY A 32 9.40 8.44 1.72
N LYS A 33 8.84 7.33 2.20
CA LYS A 33 7.42 7.21 2.59
C LYS A 33 7.12 7.67 4.00
N PHE A 34 8.13 7.65 4.89
CA PHE A 34 7.97 8.01 6.29
C PHE A 34 8.70 9.31 6.60
N ASN A 35 8.03 10.23 7.27
CA ASN A 35 8.60 11.54 7.64
C ASN A 35 9.34 11.46 8.98
N ILE A 36 10.22 10.46 9.09
CA ILE A 36 11.12 10.28 10.23
C ILE A 36 12.23 11.31 10.16
N SER A 37 12.38 12.13 11.20
CA SER A 37 13.46 13.10 11.27
C SER A 37 14.81 12.37 11.35
N GLN A 38 15.93 12.99 10.96
CA GLN A 38 17.29 12.41 11.07
C GLN A 38 17.86 12.45 12.51
N VAL A 39 17.06 12.88 13.49
CA VAL A 39 17.47 13.03 14.90
C VAL A 39 17.72 11.69 15.60
N PRO A 40 18.82 11.51 16.35
CA PRO A 40 19.18 10.23 16.96
C PRO A 40 18.06 9.63 17.83
N GLU A 41 18.04 8.30 17.99
CA GLU A 41 17.03 7.51 18.74
C GLU A 41 16.69 8.11 20.12
N GLU A 42 17.67 8.75 20.75
CA GLU A 42 17.56 9.46 22.03
C GLU A 42 16.65 10.71 22.03
N SER A 43 16.22 11.22 20.86
CA SER A 43 15.46 12.47 20.74
C SER A 43 13.94 12.30 20.70
N GLY A 44 13.39 11.09 20.85
CA GLY A 44 11.95 10.88 21.01
C GLY A 44 11.13 11.32 19.79
N ASP A 45 11.49 10.80 18.62
CA ASP A 45 10.71 11.01 17.40
C ASP A 45 9.44 10.14 17.46
N ALA A 46 8.28 10.80 17.61
CA ALA A 46 7.01 10.10 17.80
C ALA A 46 6.60 9.25 16.59
N GLU A 47 7.08 9.60 15.38
CA GLU A 47 6.87 8.80 14.18
C GLU A 47 7.72 7.53 14.25
N TRP A 48 8.99 7.66 14.61
CA TRP A 48 9.88 6.52 14.83
C TRP A 48 9.36 5.56 15.89
N ASP A 49 8.91 6.08 17.05
CA ASP A 49 8.40 5.26 18.15
C ASP A 49 7.13 4.47 17.73
N ARG A 50 6.24 5.11 16.96
CA ARG A 50 5.05 4.45 16.39
C ARG A 50 5.42 3.35 15.39
N ILE A 51 6.37 3.63 14.50
CA ILE A 51 6.86 2.69 13.51
C ILE A 51 7.51 1.50 14.22
N MET A 52 8.36 1.74 15.21
CA MET A 52 8.99 0.71 16.01
C MET A 52 7.98 -0.14 16.79
N ALA A 53 6.93 0.47 17.34
CA ALA A 53 5.87 -0.28 18.03
C ALA A 53 5.12 -1.26 17.09
N ARG A 54 5.10 -1.01 15.79
CA ARG A 54 4.55 -1.92 14.77
C ARG A 54 5.57 -2.96 14.29
N LEU A 55 6.83 -2.56 14.13
CA LEU A 55 7.88 -3.39 13.52
C LEU A 55 8.66 -4.27 14.49
N ASP A 56 8.81 -3.85 15.74
CA ASP A 56 9.51 -4.58 16.81
C ASP A 56 8.59 -4.65 18.05
N PRO A 57 7.45 -5.37 17.95
CA PRO A 57 6.51 -5.49 19.07
C PRO A 57 7.12 -6.23 20.28
N ASN A 58 8.16 -7.02 20.05
CA ASN A 58 8.98 -7.70 21.06
C ASN A 58 10.03 -6.78 21.70
N SER A 59 10.28 -5.59 21.13
CA SER A 59 11.26 -4.62 21.61
C SER A 59 12.65 -5.22 21.84
N ASP A 60 13.09 -6.13 20.96
CA ASP A 60 14.42 -6.75 21.01
C ASP A 60 15.51 -5.86 20.40
N GLY A 61 15.13 -4.73 19.78
CA GLY A 61 16.07 -3.80 19.15
C GLY A 61 16.41 -4.17 17.70
N LYS A 62 15.72 -5.17 17.14
CA LYS A 62 16.07 -5.86 15.90
C LYS A 62 14.82 -6.32 15.17
N VAL A 63 14.78 -6.07 13.86
CA VAL A 63 13.68 -6.46 12.98
C VAL A 63 14.10 -7.69 12.18
N SER A 64 13.39 -8.81 12.37
CA SER A 64 13.61 -10.01 11.58
C SER A 64 13.05 -9.87 10.17
N PHE A 65 13.46 -10.75 9.26
CA PHE A 65 12.92 -10.77 7.90
C PHE A 65 11.39 -10.94 7.86
N ASP A 66 10.82 -11.71 8.78
CA ASP A 66 9.37 -11.95 8.84
C ASP A 66 8.61 -10.68 9.24
N GLU A 67 9.10 -9.97 10.27
CA GLU A 67 8.55 -8.69 10.74
C GLU A 67 8.69 -7.60 9.68
N PHE A 68 9.83 -7.56 8.99
CA PHE A 68 10.05 -6.69 7.84
C PHE A 68 9.02 -6.92 6.73
N ILE A 69 8.76 -8.19 6.40
CA ILE A 69 7.75 -8.53 5.37
C ILE A 69 6.36 -8.18 5.85
N ALA A 70 6.01 -8.50 7.10
CA ALA A 70 4.70 -8.15 7.67
C ALA A 70 4.46 -6.65 7.59
N PHE A 71 5.44 -5.83 7.96
CA PHE A 71 5.37 -4.38 7.84
C PHE A 71 5.28 -3.90 6.38
N MET A 72 6.12 -4.41 5.49
CA MET A 72 6.09 -4.02 4.07
C MET A 72 4.77 -4.42 3.39
N VAL A 73 4.15 -5.52 3.83
CA VAL A 73 2.83 -5.97 3.36
C VAL A 73 1.73 -5.09 3.94
N GLU A 74 1.75 -4.81 5.24
CA GLU A 74 0.81 -3.91 5.91
C GLU A 74 0.85 -2.51 5.27
N GLU A 75 2.02 -1.93 5.07
CA GLU A 75 2.18 -0.63 4.39
C GLU A 75 1.84 -0.66 2.90
N SER A 76 1.95 -1.82 2.24
CA SER A 76 1.46 -1.98 0.87
C SER A 76 -0.06 -2.15 0.80
N ALA A 77 -0.69 -2.62 1.88
CA ALA A 77 -2.14 -2.76 2.01
C ALA A 77 -2.79 -1.44 2.45
N ASP A 78 -2.16 -0.68 3.35
CA ASP A 78 -2.60 0.68 3.74
C ASP A 78 -2.40 1.71 2.60
N ALA A 79 -1.59 1.40 1.59
CA ALA A 79 -1.38 2.23 0.40
C ALA A 79 -2.40 1.96 -0.74
N GLU A 80 -3.57 1.40 -0.43
CA GLU A 80 -4.73 1.36 -1.35
C GLU A 80 -5.36 2.76 -1.47
N SER A 81 -4.60 3.76 -1.93
CA SER A 81 -5.13 5.11 -2.18
C SER A 81 -6.09 5.11 -3.36
N ALA A 82 -7.02 6.08 -3.39
CA ALA A 82 -7.94 6.31 -4.51
C ALA A 82 -7.24 6.26 -5.88
N ASP A 83 -6.05 6.85 -5.96
CA ASP A 83 -5.24 6.94 -7.17
C ASP A 83 -4.76 5.57 -7.69
N GLN A 84 -4.32 4.67 -6.80
CA GLN A 84 -3.90 3.31 -7.15
C GLN A 84 -5.09 2.46 -7.58
N LEU A 85 -6.22 2.57 -6.86
CA LEU A 85 -7.44 1.88 -7.24
C LEU A 85 -7.94 2.36 -8.61
N LEU A 86 -7.89 3.67 -8.85
CA LEU A 86 -8.30 4.29 -10.11
C LEU A 86 -7.36 3.91 -11.26
N GLU A 87 -6.05 3.80 -11.01
CA GLU A 87 -5.09 3.30 -11.99
C GLU A 87 -5.31 1.81 -12.32
N ALA A 88 -5.62 0.97 -11.32
CA ALA A 88 -5.95 -0.43 -11.54
C ALA A 88 -7.20 -0.56 -12.43
N PHE A 89 -8.27 0.16 -12.14
CA PHE A 89 -9.47 0.17 -13.00
C PHE A 89 -9.19 0.75 -14.39
N ARG A 90 -8.33 1.75 -14.49
CA ARG A 90 -7.90 2.32 -15.78
C ARG A 90 -7.15 1.31 -16.64
N VAL A 91 -6.34 0.44 -16.04
CA VAL A 91 -5.66 -0.65 -16.76
C VAL A 91 -6.67 -1.68 -17.23
N LEU A 92 -7.64 -2.04 -16.38
CA LEU A 92 -8.73 -2.96 -16.73
C LEU A 92 -9.61 -2.43 -17.87
N SER A 93 -9.88 -1.13 -17.87
CA SER A 93 -10.64 -0.45 -18.92
C SER A 93 -9.82 -0.08 -20.16
N ASN A 94 -8.55 -0.50 -20.23
CA ASN A 94 -7.64 -0.18 -21.34
C ASN A 94 -7.52 1.36 -21.59
N GLY A 95 -7.53 2.14 -20.52
CA GLY A 95 -7.41 3.60 -20.54
C GLY A 95 -8.72 4.36 -20.72
N GLN A 96 -9.86 3.68 -20.80
CA GLN A 96 -11.17 4.32 -20.92
C GLN A 96 -11.64 4.90 -19.57
N PRO A 97 -12.42 5.99 -19.57
CA PRO A 97 -12.92 6.61 -18.34
C PRO A 97 -14.01 5.80 -17.61
N TYR A 98 -14.41 4.66 -18.18
CA TYR A 98 -15.38 3.73 -17.62
C TYR A 98 -14.87 2.30 -17.73
N VAL A 99 -15.39 1.39 -16.91
CA VAL A 99 -15.10 -0.05 -16.99
C VAL A 99 -16.40 -0.81 -17.30
N LEU A 100 -16.33 -1.86 -18.11
CA LEU A 100 -17.50 -2.68 -18.42
C LEU A 100 -17.68 -3.77 -17.38
N ALA A 101 -18.94 -4.10 -17.09
CA ALA A 101 -19.26 -5.24 -16.21
C ALA A 101 -18.60 -6.56 -16.69
N ALA A 102 -18.48 -6.77 -17.99
CA ALA A 102 -17.82 -7.96 -18.55
C ALA A 102 -16.31 -8.01 -18.26
N ASP A 103 -15.62 -6.86 -18.31
CA ASP A 103 -14.20 -6.78 -17.98
C ASP A 103 -13.97 -6.96 -16.48
N LEU A 104 -14.82 -6.35 -15.64
CA LEU A 104 -14.80 -6.60 -14.19
C LEU A 104 -14.99 -8.08 -13.86
N GLN A 105 -15.97 -8.74 -14.48
CA GLN A 105 -16.26 -10.16 -14.21
C GLN A 105 -15.11 -11.08 -14.65
N ARG A 106 -14.36 -10.71 -15.69
CA ARG A 106 -13.25 -11.54 -16.18
C ARG A 106 -12.00 -11.40 -15.32
N GLU A 107 -11.77 -10.22 -14.78
CA GLU A 107 -10.53 -9.89 -14.07
C GLU A 107 -10.69 -9.95 -12.54
N LEU A 108 -11.89 -9.77 -12.01
CA LEU A 108 -12.19 -9.80 -10.57
C LEU A 108 -12.84 -11.12 -10.13
N SER A 109 -12.71 -11.41 -8.84
CA SER A 109 -13.44 -12.50 -8.19
C SER A 109 -14.95 -12.18 -8.12
N PRO A 110 -15.84 -13.18 -8.08
CA PRO A 110 -17.30 -12.96 -8.09
C PRO A 110 -17.77 -12.05 -6.95
N GLU A 111 -17.17 -12.17 -5.76
CA GLU A 111 -17.48 -11.32 -4.61
C GLU A 111 -17.14 -9.85 -4.84
N LEU A 112 -15.98 -9.57 -5.45
CA LEU A 112 -15.55 -8.21 -5.78
C LEU A 112 -16.35 -7.64 -6.95
N TYR A 113 -16.68 -8.47 -7.94
CA TYR A 113 -17.55 -8.09 -9.04
C TYR A 113 -18.91 -7.61 -8.54
N GLU A 114 -19.59 -8.42 -7.70
CA GLU A 114 -20.89 -8.04 -7.12
C GLU A 114 -20.77 -6.75 -6.29
N TYR A 115 -19.69 -6.59 -5.54
CA TYR A 115 -19.43 -5.38 -4.77
C TYR A 115 -19.28 -4.14 -5.68
N CYS A 116 -18.50 -4.25 -6.76
CA CYS A 116 -18.36 -3.16 -7.74
C CYS A 116 -19.70 -2.82 -8.39
N ILE A 117 -20.49 -3.82 -8.84
CA ILE A 117 -21.81 -3.56 -9.44
C ILE A 117 -22.78 -2.90 -8.45
N ALA A 118 -22.72 -3.28 -7.17
CA ALA A 118 -23.62 -2.74 -6.15
C ALA A 118 -23.28 -1.31 -5.71
N ASN A 119 -22.00 -0.92 -5.76
CA ASN A 119 -21.53 0.38 -5.26
C ASN A 119 -21.10 1.35 -6.36
N MET A 120 -20.79 0.88 -7.58
CA MET A 120 -20.47 1.75 -8.71
C MET A 120 -21.74 2.30 -9.35
N SER A 121 -21.68 3.58 -9.71
CA SER A 121 -22.70 4.20 -10.55
C SER A 121 -22.48 3.83 -12.01
N THR A 122 -23.56 3.77 -12.79
CA THR A 122 -23.48 3.61 -14.24
C THR A 122 -22.93 4.87 -14.91
N TYR A 123 -22.12 4.70 -15.95
CA TYR A 123 -21.54 5.80 -16.71
C TYR A 123 -22.46 6.22 -17.87
N ASP A 124 -23.01 7.45 -17.79
CA ASP A 124 -24.06 7.94 -18.69
C ASP A 124 -23.59 8.11 -20.15
N ASP A 125 -22.31 8.47 -20.34
CA ASP A 125 -21.70 8.66 -21.68
C ASP A 125 -21.09 7.36 -22.24
N GLY A 126 -21.41 6.22 -21.63
CA GLY A 126 -20.85 4.91 -21.95
C GLY A 126 -21.83 3.97 -22.67
N PRO A 127 -21.32 2.85 -23.20
CA PRO A 127 -22.16 1.75 -23.68
C PRO A 127 -22.94 1.09 -22.52
N GLU A 128 -23.96 0.31 -22.85
CA GLU A 128 -24.77 -0.41 -21.86
C GLU A 128 -23.89 -1.29 -20.96
N GLY A 129 -23.98 -1.09 -19.64
CA GLY A 129 -23.14 -1.79 -18.65
C GLY A 129 -21.79 -1.13 -18.37
N ALA A 130 -21.56 0.11 -18.83
CA ALA A 130 -20.44 0.94 -18.40
C ALA A 130 -20.62 1.46 -16.97
N LEU A 131 -19.56 1.37 -16.17
CA LEU A 131 -19.52 1.75 -14.77
C LEU A 131 -18.45 2.79 -14.53
N ASP A 132 -18.78 3.77 -13.69
CA ASP A 132 -17.90 4.86 -13.32
C ASP A 132 -17.04 4.49 -12.11
N TYR A 133 -15.87 3.91 -12.38
CA TYR A 133 -14.91 3.55 -11.35
C TYR A 133 -14.26 4.78 -10.69
N SER A 134 -14.25 5.93 -11.38
CA SER A 134 -13.64 7.18 -10.91
C SER A 134 -14.39 7.73 -9.70
N SER A 135 -15.72 7.86 -9.80
CA SER A 135 -16.58 8.29 -8.69
C SER A 135 -16.56 7.26 -7.57
N PHE A 136 -16.47 5.98 -7.88
CA PHE A 136 -16.40 4.92 -6.87
C PHE A 136 -15.09 4.95 -6.07
N ALA A 137 -13.93 5.04 -6.73
CA ALA A 137 -12.64 5.18 -6.05
C ALA A 137 -12.60 6.45 -5.18
N ASN A 138 -13.15 7.56 -5.70
CA ASN A 138 -13.27 8.80 -4.94
C ASN A 138 -14.31 8.73 -3.81
N ALA A 139 -15.36 7.93 -3.91
CA ALA A 139 -16.33 7.75 -2.83
C ALA A 139 -15.77 6.87 -1.69
N LEU A 140 -14.96 5.85 -2.03
CA LEU A 140 -14.33 4.98 -1.04
C LEU A 140 -13.17 5.65 -0.30
N TYR A 141 -12.37 6.43 -1.02
CA TYR A 141 -11.08 6.93 -0.52
C TYR A 141 -10.95 8.47 -0.59
N GLY A 142 -11.88 9.17 -1.23
CA GLY A 142 -11.87 10.62 -1.41
C GLY A 142 -12.57 11.42 -0.30
N GLU A 143 -13.11 10.77 0.74
CA GLU A 143 -13.47 11.46 1.99
C GLU A 143 -12.25 11.61 2.90
N SER A 144 -11.27 12.39 2.45
CA SER A 144 -10.21 12.96 3.29
C SER A 144 -9.70 14.25 2.66
N ASP A 145 -10.57 15.24 2.49
CA ASP A 145 -10.21 16.67 2.54
C ASP A 145 -11.48 17.53 2.34
N LEU A 146 -12.20 17.80 3.45
CA LEU A 146 -13.03 19.01 3.59
C LEU A 146 -13.22 19.39 5.06
#